data_AF-A0A672M4W6-F1
#
_entry.id   AF-A0A672M4W6-F1
#
_cell.length_a   1.000
_cell.length_b   1.000
_cell.length_c   1.000
_cell.angle_alpha   90.00
_cell.angle_beta   90.00
_cell.angle_gamma   90.00
#
_symmetry.space_group_name_H-M   'P 1'
#
loop_
_entity.id
_entity.type
_entity.pdbx_description
1 polymer ?
#
loop_
_entity_poly.entity_id
_entity_poly.type
_entity_poly.pdbx_seq_one_letter_code
_entity_poly.pdbx_strand_id
1 'polypeptide(L)'
;MSGTHTLTHTPLHICVILSKCGRRPAARMVKRILGGRTSRLGRWPWQCSLQSEPSGHICGCVLIGNKWALTVAHCFEGYVFINDG
;
A
#
# COMPACT_ATOMS: atom_id res chain seq x y z
N MET A 1 -11.49 38.23 32.69
CA MET A 1 -12.30 37.23 31.97
C MET A 1 -11.34 36.29 31.27
N SER A 2 -11.32 35.04 31.75
CA SER A 2 -10.40 33.97 31.33
C SER A 2 -10.52 33.66 29.83
N GLY A 3 -9.38 33.35 29.20
CA GLY A 3 -9.39 32.76 27.86
C GLY A 3 -8.08 32.82 27.08
N THR A 4 -6.91 32.66 27.72
CA THR A 4 -5.65 32.43 27.00
C THR A 4 -5.57 30.98 26.53
N HIS A 5 -5.83 30.72 25.25
CA HIS A 5 -5.51 29.45 24.59
C HIS A 5 -4.51 29.67 23.44
N THR A 6 -3.31 30.11 23.78
CA THR A 6 -2.13 29.90 22.92
C THR A 6 -1.59 28.49 23.18
N LEU A 7 -2.08 27.50 22.44
CA LEU A 7 -1.44 26.18 22.37
C LEU A 7 -0.37 26.20 21.29
N THR A 8 0.79 26.77 21.62
CA THR A 8 2.05 26.56 20.90
C THR A 8 2.61 25.17 21.21
N HIS A 9 1.85 24.12 20.87
CA HIS A 9 2.36 22.75 20.91
C HIS A 9 2.77 22.35 19.50
N THR A 10 4.08 22.42 19.25
CA THR A 10 4.72 21.77 18.10
C THR A 10 4.24 20.33 17.97
N PRO A 11 3.91 19.86 16.76
CA PRO A 11 3.75 18.44 16.61
C PRO A 11 4.65 17.95 15.47
N LEU A 12 5.92 17.72 15.81
CA LEU A 12 6.63 16.60 15.20
C LEU A 12 5.96 15.24 15.51
N HIS A 13 4.86 15.25 16.28
CA HIS A 13 4.03 14.10 16.66
C HIS A 13 2.63 14.03 16.03
N ILE A 14 2.20 14.95 15.15
CA ILE A 14 0.89 14.84 14.44
C ILE A 14 1.01 14.14 13.08
N CYS A 15 2.22 13.95 12.57
CA CYS A 15 2.43 13.27 11.28
C CYS A 15 2.48 11.72 11.39
N VAL A 16 2.46 11.13 12.58
CA VAL A 16 2.82 9.70 12.76
C VAL A 16 1.61 8.76 12.97
N ILE A 17 0.38 9.25 13.20
CA ILE A 17 -0.72 8.37 13.64
C ILE A 17 -2.03 8.48 12.84
N LEU A 18 -1.93 8.64 11.53
CA LEU A 18 -2.92 8.07 10.63
C LEU A 18 -2.19 7.60 9.38
N SER A 19 -1.97 6.29 9.23
CA SER A 19 -1.51 5.70 7.96
C SER A 19 -2.59 6.00 6.91
N LYS A 20 -2.51 7.16 6.25
CA LYS A 20 -3.49 7.60 5.25
C LYS A 20 -3.40 6.63 4.06
N CYS A 21 -4.35 5.71 3.96
CA CYS A 21 -4.45 4.77 2.85
C CYS A 21 -5.07 5.43 1.60
N GLY A 22 -4.93 4.77 0.45
CA GLY A 22 -5.61 5.14 -0.80
C GLY A 22 -5.19 6.47 -1.45
N ARG A 23 -4.21 7.19 -0.89
CA ARG A 23 -3.71 8.45 -1.46
C ARG A 23 -2.53 8.20 -2.38
N ARG A 24 -2.64 8.69 -3.62
CA ARG A 24 -1.55 8.68 -4.61
C ARG A 24 -1.22 10.11 -5.07
N PRO A 25 -0.01 10.37 -5.58
CA PRO A 25 0.34 11.67 -6.14
C PRO A 25 -0.69 12.16 -7.16
N ALA A 26 -0.99 13.46 -7.14
CA ALA A 26 -1.90 14.08 -8.08
C ALA A 26 -1.46 13.78 -9.52
N ALA A 27 -2.43 13.34 -10.31
CA ALA A 27 -2.19 12.69 -11.58
C ALA A 27 -3.41 12.92 -12.46
N ARG A 28 -3.21 13.27 -13.74
CA ARG A 28 -4.29 13.24 -14.74
C ARG A 28 -4.91 11.83 -14.71
N MET A 29 -6.11 11.74 -14.17
CA MET A 29 -6.85 10.48 -14.10
C MET A 29 -7.52 10.24 -15.44
N VAL A 30 -7.13 9.15 -16.10
CA VAL A 30 -7.94 8.58 -17.16
C VAL A 30 -8.95 7.68 -16.46
N LYS A 31 -10.24 7.85 -16.75
CA LYS A 31 -11.32 7.06 -16.13
C LYS A 31 -11.22 5.56 -16.42
N ARG A 32 -10.47 5.19 -17.47
CA ARG A 32 -10.33 3.82 -17.94
C ARG A 32 -8.90 3.54 -18.38
N ILE A 33 -8.42 2.34 -18.10
CA ILE A 33 -7.16 1.84 -18.65
C ILE A 33 -7.52 1.11 -19.96
N LEU A 34 -6.99 1.61 -21.08
CA LEU A 34 -7.10 0.99 -22.40
C LEU A 34 -5.68 0.78 -22.92
N GLY A 35 -5.29 -0.45 -23.23
CA GLY A 35 -3.94 -0.77 -23.71
C GLY A 35 -2.83 -0.20 -22.82
N GLY A 36 -2.84 -0.59 -21.54
CA GLY A 36 -2.06 0.05 -20.47
C GLY A 36 -0.59 0.35 -20.79
N ARG A 37 -0.01 1.26 -20.00
CA ARG A 37 1.39 1.70 -20.16
C ARG A 37 2.16 1.53 -18.86
N THR A 38 3.49 1.44 -18.97
CA THR A 38 4.38 1.42 -17.82
C THR A 38 4.12 2.62 -16.91
N SER A 39 3.96 2.34 -15.62
CA SER A 39 3.74 3.37 -14.62
C SER A 39 5.06 4.03 -14.21
N ARG A 40 5.00 5.30 -13.82
CA ARG A 40 6.11 5.96 -13.13
C ARG A 40 6.27 5.37 -11.72
N LEU A 41 7.51 5.37 -11.21
CA LEU A 41 7.83 5.01 -9.84
C LEU A 41 6.98 5.82 -8.84
N GLY A 42 6.46 5.16 -7.79
CA GLY A 42 5.66 5.80 -6.74
C GLY A 42 4.25 6.26 -7.15
N ARG A 43 3.81 6.02 -8.39
CA ARG A 43 2.48 6.46 -8.85
C ARG A 43 1.32 5.67 -8.25
N TRP A 44 1.60 4.44 -7.83
CA TRP A 44 0.68 3.56 -7.12
C TRP A 44 1.41 3.03 -5.89
N PRO A 45 1.44 3.81 -4.78
CA PRO A 45 2.29 3.51 -3.62
C PRO A 45 2.01 2.16 -2.96
N TRP A 46 0.80 1.63 -3.15
CA TRP A 46 0.36 0.36 -2.61
C TRP A 46 0.62 -0.84 -3.52
N GLN A 47 1.03 -0.64 -4.79
CA GLN A 47 1.28 -1.76 -5.69
C GLN A 47 2.57 -2.47 -5.30
N CYS A 48 2.50 -3.78 -5.05
CA CYS A 48 3.66 -4.59 -4.75
C CYS A 48 3.76 -5.83 -5.66
N SER A 49 4.99 -6.34 -5.75
CA SER A 49 5.36 -7.57 -6.45
C SER A 49 5.56 -8.67 -5.41
N LEU A 50 4.73 -9.71 -5.48
CA LEU A 50 4.97 -10.94 -4.72
C LEU A 50 6.05 -11.73 -5.46
N GLN A 51 7.13 -12.04 -4.76
CA GLN A 51 8.28 -12.75 -5.32
C GLN A 51 8.52 -14.06 -4.57
N SER A 52 8.90 -15.10 -5.29
CA SER A 52 9.43 -16.34 -4.73
C SER A 52 10.86 -16.53 -5.20
N GLU A 53 11.73 -16.97 -4.32
CA GLU A 53 13.05 -17.46 -4.73
C GLU A 53 12.92 -18.93 -5.18
N PRO A 54 13.59 -19.39 -6.26
CA PRO A 54 14.41 -18.63 -7.22
C PRO A 54 13.61 -18.02 -8.39
N SER A 55 12.29 -18.18 -8.39
CA SER A 55 11.40 -17.93 -9.53
C SER A 55 11.18 -16.45 -9.90
N GLY A 56 11.48 -15.51 -9.00
CA GLY A 56 11.19 -14.09 -9.17
C GLY A 56 9.71 -13.74 -8.93
N HIS A 57 9.17 -12.79 -9.71
CA HIS A 57 7.78 -12.32 -9.61
C HIS A 57 6.77 -13.44 -9.91
N ILE A 58 5.85 -13.69 -8.99
CA ILE A 58 4.78 -14.68 -9.16
C ILE A 58 3.39 -14.06 -9.24
N CYS A 59 3.15 -12.96 -8.52
CA CYS A 59 1.82 -12.32 -8.46
C CYS A 59 1.89 -10.84 -8.08
N GLY A 60 0.80 -10.12 -8.33
CA GLY A 60 0.58 -8.78 -7.77
C GLY A 60 0.07 -8.81 -6.33
N CYS A 61 0.30 -7.74 -5.59
CA CYS A 61 -0.29 -7.51 -4.28
C CYS A 61 -0.55 -6.03 -4.01
N VAL A 62 -1.35 -5.76 -2.97
CA VAL A 62 -1.71 -4.41 -2.52
C VAL A 62 -1.38 -4.24 -1.04
N LEU A 63 -0.60 -3.21 -0.70
CA LEU A 63 -0.31 -2.86 0.70
C LEU A 63 -1.58 -2.32 1.39
N ILE A 64 -2.02 -2.99 2.46
CA ILE A 64 -3.18 -2.60 3.26
C ILE A 64 -2.80 -2.10 4.67
N GLY A 65 -1.55 -2.30 5.07
CA GLY A 65 -1.00 -1.77 6.31
C GLY A 65 0.52 -1.89 6.35
N ASN A 66 1.15 -1.36 7.40
CA ASN A 66 2.61 -1.27 7.48
C ASN A 66 3.34 -2.63 7.41
N LYS A 67 2.63 -3.72 7.70
CA LYS A 67 3.15 -5.10 7.68
C LYS A 67 2.24 -6.08 6.94
N TRP A 68 1.23 -5.58 6.24
CA TRP A 68 0.17 -6.40 5.66
C TRP A 68 -0.05 -6.07 4.20
N ALA A 69 -0.02 -7.11 3.36
CA ALA A 69 -0.34 -7.04 1.94
C ALA A 69 -1.49 -8.00 1.61
N LEU A 70 -2.38 -7.58 0.73
CA LEU A 70 -3.49 -8.37 0.20
C LEU A 70 -3.13 -8.90 -1.19
N THR A 71 -3.43 -10.16 -1.45
CA THR A 71 -3.32 -10.81 -2.77
C THR A 71 -4.40 -11.90 -2.89
N VAL A 72 -4.38 -12.67 -3.97
CA VAL A 72 -5.32 -13.77 -4.22
C VAL A 72 -4.74 -15.08 -3.70
N ALA A 73 -5.59 -15.93 -3.10
CA ALA A 73 -5.17 -17.16 -2.43
C ALA A 73 -4.41 -18.12 -3.37
N HIS A 74 -4.83 -18.22 -4.64
CA HIS A 74 -4.22 -19.12 -5.61
C HIS A 74 -2.75 -18.79 -5.93
N CYS A 75 -2.28 -17.59 -5.62
CA CYS A 75 -0.86 -17.26 -5.70
C CYS A 75 0.01 -18.12 -4.77
N PHE A 76 -0.60 -18.81 -3.80
CA PHE A 76 0.05 -19.66 -2.83
C PHE A 76 -0.32 -21.14 -2.93
N GLU A 77 -1.11 -21.58 -3.91
CA GLU A 77 -1.55 -22.98 -4.02
C GLU A 77 -0.39 -24.00 -4.13
N GLY A 78 0.81 -23.58 -4.55
CA GLY A 78 2.03 -24.41 -4.53
C GLY A 78 2.92 -24.28 -3.28
N TYR A 79 2.61 -23.35 -2.38
CA TYR A 79 3.37 -23.07 -1.14
C TYR A 79 2.59 -23.39 0.12
N VAL A 80 1.26 -23.35 0.04
CA VAL A 80 0.33 -23.71 1.09
C VAL A 80 0.10 -25.22 1.00
N PHE A 81 1.13 -25.98 1.35
CA PHE A 81 0.88 -27.24 2.04
C PHE A 81 0.37 -26.84 3.41
N ILE A 82 -0.94 -26.60 3.56
CA ILE A 82 -1.51 -26.98 4.84
C ILE A 82 -1.37 -28.51 4.81
N ASN A 83 -0.33 -29.01 5.49
CA ASN A 83 -0.46 -30.30 6.15
C ASN A 83 -1.56 -30.07 7.20
N ASP A 84 -2.80 -30.06 6.73
CA ASP A 84 -3.95 -30.32 7.57
C ASP A 84 -3.77 -31.80 7.95
N GLY A 85 -3.14 -32.01 9.09
CA GLY A 85 -3.00 -33.33 9.70
C GLY A 85 -4.35 -33.97 9.98
#